data_AF-A0A7K0K3L5-F1
#
_entry.id   AF-A0A7K0K3L5-F1
#
_cell.length_a   1.000
_cell.length_b   1.000
_cell.length_c   1.000
_cell.angle_alpha   90.00
_cell.angle_beta   90.00
_cell.angle_gamma   90.00
#
_symmetry.space_group_name_H-M   'P 1'
#
loop_
_entity.id
_entity.type
_entity.pdbx_description
1 polymer ?
#
loop_
_entity_poly.entity_id
_entity_poly.type
_entity_poly.pdbx_seq_one_letter_code
_entity_poly.pdbx_strand_id
1 'polypeptide(L)'
;MASQTSRPAPQERPASRRASLETVGIGLRWLLSTLVVLALAAALVFYALQHPALKKGFSYGEPVPVPAGEVTLACPQVPPTVNPAAVDGAGNPLPPPQIAGSVTATVLARTGKVPVDAVYAPLGSTGKKTAPTQSPEAAASPEVAASPEAATTPSPSEDPNADVELRPKSAMLQAELPKPVSGFLRAAPWEKQVALAAADIEQSVSSGDYRGLATATCQTAGLDSWLVGGSTTPGNSTVLQLMNPSANSVDAKVEIWGDTGKLEFPRGEKITVSPKDQVSIPLESQAPDVQSLVVHVTSSGAGVAASLMTHSLQGLTAGGVSLVHVSAPMAQTQVIPGVAMNADLGAVRILNPGEEPTRASIEVVNENGRFPLPGGTEVTLDPQAVFDFTLGGLQAGNYAVIVKANAPIVAGAVVYRHGGESATDQGKFVRDHAWLPALEPGGGVVLGPAAIERQLLVTNLTEETKEFKVGGETHVVNAGTTIVLPLTAEVARLVEAPELYVTQVLTTNLGDGLGIDALEPAPDLAASRQVYVHLGN
;
A
#
# COMPACT_ATOMS: atom_id res chain seq x y z
N MET A 1 -53.63 54.92 80.38
CA MET A 1 -52.94 53.61 80.35
C MET A 1 -51.44 53.86 80.32
N ALA A 2 -50.76 53.36 81.36
CA ALA A 2 -49.32 53.21 81.66
C ALA A 2 -48.21 54.03 80.92
N SER A 3 -47.61 54.96 81.67
CA SER A 3 -46.18 55.11 82.02
C SER A 3 -45.08 54.66 81.03
N GLN A 4 -44.21 55.58 80.61
CA GLN A 4 -42.79 55.28 80.39
C GLN A 4 -41.86 56.39 80.90
N THR A 5 -41.05 55.99 81.87
CA THR A 5 -40.01 56.73 82.57
C THR A 5 -38.63 56.39 81.98
N SER A 6 -37.75 57.38 82.00
CA SER A 6 -36.33 57.37 81.64
C SER A 6 -35.49 56.23 82.22
N ARG A 7 -34.50 55.72 81.47
CA ARG A 7 -33.32 55.04 82.02
C ARG A 7 -32.01 55.29 81.22
N PRO A 8 -30.84 55.30 81.89
CA PRO A 8 -29.56 55.76 81.38
C PRO A 8 -28.63 54.64 80.86
N ALA A 9 -27.51 55.06 80.26
CA ALA A 9 -26.40 54.22 79.79
C ALA A 9 -25.72 53.40 80.91
N PRO A 10 -25.19 52.19 80.63
CA PRO A 10 -24.34 51.46 81.56
C PRO A 10 -22.85 51.55 81.22
N GLN A 11 -22.08 51.56 82.32
CA GLN A 11 -20.64 51.72 82.49
C GLN A 11 -19.79 50.53 82.01
N GLU A 12 -18.54 50.83 81.67
CA GLU A 12 -17.41 49.90 81.58
C GLU A 12 -17.02 49.31 82.95
N ARG A 13 -16.62 48.03 82.95
CA ARG A 13 -15.73 47.42 83.96
C ARG A 13 -14.75 46.45 83.27
N PRO A 14 -13.53 46.26 83.82
CA PRO A 14 -12.36 45.83 83.07
C PRO A 14 -12.25 44.29 82.96
N ALA A 15 -11.84 43.82 81.78
CA ALA A 15 -11.52 42.42 81.53
C ALA A 15 -10.11 42.06 82.04
N SER A 16 -10.05 40.89 82.68
CA SER A 16 -8.92 40.35 83.42
C SER A 16 -7.88 39.68 82.53
N ARG A 17 -6.61 39.74 82.98
CA ARG A 17 -5.45 39.01 82.45
C ARG A 17 -5.68 37.50 82.56
N ARG A 18 -6.12 36.83 81.49
CA ARG A 18 -6.06 35.36 81.35
C ARG A 18 -6.29 34.95 79.88
N ALA A 19 -5.40 35.35 78.97
CA ALA A 19 -5.49 34.93 77.56
C ALA A 19 -4.12 34.91 76.85
N SER A 20 -3.04 34.46 77.51
CA SER A 20 -1.71 34.43 76.87
C SER A 20 -0.94 33.12 77.01
N LEU A 21 -1.57 32.02 77.44
CA LEU A 21 -0.87 30.74 77.64
C LEU A 21 -1.36 29.58 76.75
N GLU A 22 -2.52 29.69 76.08
CA GLU A 22 -3.00 28.63 75.16
C GLU A 22 -2.54 28.78 73.70
N THR A 23 -2.14 29.98 73.25
CA THR A 23 -1.71 30.21 71.86
C THR A 23 -0.30 29.69 71.55
N VAL A 24 0.55 29.51 72.56
CA VAL A 24 1.94 29.04 72.37
C VAL A 24 1.99 27.52 72.11
N GLY A 25 1.07 26.74 72.69
CA GLY A 25 1.03 25.28 72.52
C GLY A 25 0.57 24.83 71.12
N ILE A 26 -0.27 25.62 70.46
CA ILE A 26 -0.78 25.32 69.10
C ILE A 26 0.29 25.63 68.04
N GLY A 27 1.00 26.76 68.17
CA GLY A 27 2.09 27.12 67.27
C GLY A 27 3.25 26.11 67.30
N LEU A 28 3.60 25.62 68.49
CA LEU A 28 4.66 24.62 68.64
C LEU A 28 4.28 23.27 68.02
N ARG A 29 3.01 22.86 68.14
CA ARG A 29 2.50 21.64 67.52
C ARG A 29 2.54 21.71 65.99
N TRP A 30 2.12 22.83 65.40
CA TRP A 30 2.19 23.02 63.94
C TRP A 30 3.63 22.99 63.43
N LEU A 31 4.56 23.66 64.12
CA LEU A 31 5.99 23.65 63.79
C LEU A 31 6.59 22.24 63.81
N LEU A 32 6.28 21.46 64.85
CA LEU A 32 6.70 20.06 64.96
C LEU A 32 6.13 19.19 63.84
N SER A 33 4.85 19.38 63.46
CA SER A 33 4.24 18.66 62.35
C SER A 33 4.92 18.97 61.00
N THR A 34 5.20 20.25 60.71
CA THR A 34 5.92 20.63 59.49
C THR A 34 7.34 20.07 59.45
N LEU A 35 8.04 20.04 60.58
CA LEU A 35 9.38 19.45 60.67
C LEU A 35 9.38 17.94 60.39
N VAL A 36 8.37 17.22 60.87
CA VAL A 36 8.22 15.78 60.60
C VAL A 36 7.93 15.53 59.11
N VAL A 37 7.08 16.33 58.49
CA VAL A 37 6.77 16.20 57.05
C VAL A 37 8.00 16.51 56.19
N LEU A 38 8.75 17.56 56.52
CA LEU A 38 10.00 17.89 55.83
C LEU A 38 11.06 16.81 56.00
N ALA A 39 11.19 16.23 57.20
CA ALA A 39 12.11 15.13 57.45
C ALA A 39 11.73 13.86 56.66
N LEU A 40 10.43 13.54 56.56
CA LEU A 40 9.93 12.42 55.77
C LEU A 40 10.13 12.64 54.27
N ALA A 41 9.89 13.85 53.76
CA ALA A 41 10.14 14.19 52.36
C ALA A 41 11.63 14.13 52.02
N ALA A 42 12.50 14.66 52.90
CA ALA A 42 13.95 14.56 52.73
C ALA A 42 14.43 13.10 52.77
N ALA A 43 13.87 12.27 53.66
CA ALA A 43 14.18 10.85 53.73
C ALA A 43 13.74 10.09 52.47
N LEU A 44 12.57 10.41 51.90
CA LEU A 44 12.08 9.82 50.64
C LEU A 44 12.96 10.23 49.45
N VAL A 45 13.37 11.49 49.37
CA VAL A 45 14.28 11.97 48.32
C VAL A 45 15.65 11.30 48.46
N PHE A 46 16.17 11.19 49.67
CA PHE A 46 17.44 10.51 49.93
C PHE A 46 17.37 9.01 49.61
N TYR A 47 16.26 8.35 49.95
CA TYR A 47 16.00 6.96 49.59
C TYR A 47 15.91 6.77 48.08
N ALA A 48 15.22 7.66 47.35
CA ALA A 48 15.14 7.62 45.89
C ALA A 48 16.50 7.87 45.21
N LEU A 49 17.37 8.72 45.80
CA LEU A 49 18.72 8.96 45.31
C LEU A 49 19.67 7.78 45.57
N GLN A 50 19.49 7.04 46.67
CA GLN A 50 20.28 5.86 46.99
C GLN A 50 19.76 4.58 46.31
N HIS A 51 18.51 4.57 45.87
CA HIS A 51 17.89 3.46 45.15
C HIS A 51 17.34 3.97 43.82
N PRO A 52 18.21 4.30 42.85
CA PRO A 52 17.75 4.57 41.50
C PRO A 52 16.89 3.39 41.05
N ALA A 53 15.67 3.67 40.62
CA ALA A 53 14.81 2.65 40.03
C ALA A 53 15.66 1.88 39.01
N LEU A 54 15.76 0.57 39.19
CA LEU A 54 16.35 -0.30 38.18
C LEU A 54 15.59 0.02 36.90
N LYS A 55 16.19 0.79 36.00
CA LYS A 55 15.82 0.75 34.60
C LYS A 55 16.08 -0.71 34.26
N LYS A 56 15.04 -1.55 34.26
CA LYS A 56 15.04 -2.76 33.44
C LYS A 56 15.18 -2.22 32.03
N GLY A 57 16.44 -1.99 31.63
CA GLY A 57 16.76 -1.82 30.23
C GLY A 57 16.22 -3.06 29.56
N PHE A 58 15.36 -2.87 28.57
CA PHE A 58 14.97 -3.96 27.71
C PHE A 58 16.25 -4.46 27.06
N SER A 59 16.75 -5.61 27.52
CA SER A 59 17.83 -6.30 26.83
C SER A 59 17.17 -7.03 25.68
N TYR A 60 17.34 -6.50 24.47
CA TYR A 60 17.04 -7.28 23.28
C TYR A 60 17.92 -8.54 23.33
N GLY A 61 17.31 -9.71 23.11
CA GLY A 61 18.08 -10.93 22.93
C GLY A 61 18.94 -10.82 21.67
N GLU A 62 19.98 -11.65 21.59
CA GLU A 62 20.74 -11.80 20.35
C GLU A 62 19.79 -12.27 19.24
N PRO A 63 19.82 -11.66 18.03
CA PRO A 63 18.91 -12.02 16.96
C PRO A 63 19.05 -13.51 16.64
N VAL A 64 17.96 -14.27 16.82
CA VAL A 64 17.94 -15.69 16.49
C VAL A 64 17.80 -15.81 14.97
N PRO A 65 18.75 -16.44 14.26
CA PRO A 65 18.64 -16.62 12.82
C PRO A 65 17.50 -17.60 12.51
N VAL A 66 16.39 -17.08 11.98
CA VAL A 66 15.36 -17.88 11.33
C VAL A 66 15.89 -18.37 9.98
N PRO A 67 15.68 -19.64 9.61
CA PRO A 67 16.05 -20.12 8.28
C PRO A 67 15.39 -19.27 7.21
N ALA A 68 16.14 -18.91 6.16
CA ALA A 68 15.56 -18.21 5.02
C ALA A 68 14.46 -19.07 4.38
N GLY A 69 13.24 -18.54 4.38
CA GLY A 69 12.08 -19.18 3.74
C GLY A 69 12.01 -18.88 2.24
N GLU A 70 11.23 -19.68 1.53
CA GLU A 70 10.83 -19.40 0.15
C GLU A 70 10.05 -18.06 0.09
N VAL A 71 10.31 -17.27 -0.95
CA VAL A 71 9.50 -16.08 -1.28
C VAL A 71 8.32 -16.53 -2.13
N THR A 72 7.12 -16.04 -1.82
CA THR A 72 5.97 -16.16 -2.72
C THR A 72 5.30 -14.82 -2.92
N LEU A 73 5.20 -14.37 -4.17
CA LEU A 73 4.48 -13.16 -4.58
C LEU A 73 3.24 -13.56 -5.38
N ALA A 74 2.14 -12.85 -5.17
CA ALA A 74 0.88 -13.04 -5.87
C ALA A 74 0.67 -11.92 -6.90
N CYS A 75 0.51 -12.29 -8.16
CA CYS A 75 0.25 -11.37 -9.26
C CYS A 75 -1.26 -11.37 -9.54
N PRO A 76 -1.95 -10.23 -9.33
CA PRO A 76 -3.41 -10.16 -9.46
C PRO A 76 -3.88 -10.36 -10.91
N GLN A 77 -5.19 -10.55 -11.06
CA GLN A 77 -5.82 -10.54 -12.38
C GLN A 77 -5.90 -9.11 -12.89
N VAL A 78 -5.47 -8.94 -14.14
CA VAL A 78 -5.77 -7.77 -14.97
C VAL A 78 -7.13 -7.93 -15.65
N PRO A 79 -7.71 -6.86 -16.23
CA PRO A 79 -9.00 -6.93 -16.91
C PRO A 79 -9.07 -8.09 -17.92
N PRO A 80 -10.16 -8.89 -17.91
CA PRO A 80 -10.27 -10.06 -18.76
C PRO A 80 -10.17 -9.67 -20.23
N THR A 81 -9.53 -10.54 -21.03
CA THR A 81 -9.44 -10.35 -22.47
C THR A 81 -10.84 -10.36 -23.09
N VAL A 82 -11.14 -9.34 -23.90
CA VAL A 82 -12.48 -9.09 -24.48
C VAL A 82 -12.98 -10.28 -25.30
N ASN A 83 -14.30 -10.50 -25.27
CA ASN A 83 -14.98 -11.50 -26.10
C ASN A 83 -14.73 -11.20 -27.60
N PRO A 84 -14.02 -12.06 -28.34
CA PRO A 84 -13.76 -11.84 -29.77
C PRO A 84 -15.01 -11.92 -30.65
N ALA A 85 -16.14 -12.38 -30.10
CA ALA A 85 -17.43 -12.42 -30.77
C ALA A 85 -18.30 -11.17 -30.50
N ALA A 86 -17.71 -10.09 -29.98
CA ALA A 86 -18.45 -8.85 -29.76
C ALA A 86 -19.00 -8.27 -31.08
N VAL A 87 -20.27 -7.85 -31.04
CA VAL A 87 -20.98 -7.25 -32.17
C VAL A 87 -21.57 -5.90 -31.76
N ASP A 88 -21.75 -4.99 -32.72
CA ASP A 88 -22.42 -3.72 -32.52
C ASP A 88 -23.95 -3.89 -32.35
N GLY A 89 -24.67 -2.78 -32.13
CA GLY A 89 -26.13 -2.77 -32.01
C GLY A 89 -26.89 -3.23 -33.28
N ALA A 90 -26.21 -3.35 -34.42
CA ALA A 90 -26.73 -3.88 -35.67
C ALA A 90 -26.30 -5.34 -35.92
N GLY A 91 -25.53 -5.95 -35.01
CA GLY A 91 -25.04 -7.33 -35.10
C GLY A 91 -23.78 -7.50 -35.95
N ASN A 92 -23.10 -6.41 -36.35
CA ASN A 92 -21.85 -6.49 -37.08
C ASN A 92 -20.67 -6.77 -36.13
N PRO A 93 -19.71 -7.64 -36.47
CA PRO A 93 -18.52 -7.86 -35.67
C PRO A 93 -17.75 -6.56 -35.41
N LEU A 94 -17.43 -6.31 -34.14
CA LEU A 94 -16.53 -5.23 -33.77
C LEU A 94 -15.08 -5.63 -34.07
N PRO A 95 -14.21 -4.70 -34.52
CA PRO A 95 -12.78 -4.96 -34.60
C PRO A 95 -12.24 -5.38 -33.24
N PRO A 96 -11.45 -6.47 -33.14
CA PRO A 96 -10.89 -6.88 -31.87
C PRO A 96 -9.94 -5.79 -31.35
N PRO A 97 -9.97 -5.47 -30.04
CA PRO A 97 -9.02 -4.53 -29.47
C PRO A 97 -7.60 -5.05 -29.65
N GLN A 98 -6.64 -4.15 -29.90
CA GLN A 98 -5.23 -4.49 -29.73
C GLN A 98 -4.96 -4.57 -28.23
N ILE A 99 -4.58 -5.75 -27.78
CA ILE A 99 -4.19 -6.05 -26.39
C ILE A 99 -2.71 -6.37 -26.41
N ALA A 100 -1.94 -5.62 -25.63
CA ALA A 100 -0.53 -5.89 -25.39
C ALA A 100 -0.29 -5.89 -23.89
N GLY A 101 0.46 -6.85 -23.40
CA GLY A 101 0.74 -6.96 -21.99
C GLY A 101 1.81 -8.00 -21.73
N SER A 102 2.35 -7.96 -20.52
CA SER A 102 3.34 -8.94 -20.09
C SER A 102 3.25 -9.19 -18.60
N VAL A 103 3.73 -10.36 -18.19
CA VAL A 103 4.17 -10.59 -16.81
C VAL A 103 5.68 -10.67 -16.84
N THR A 104 6.36 -9.82 -16.08
CA THR A 104 7.81 -9.90 -15.90
C THR A 104 8.09 -10.41 -14.50
N ALA A 105 8.80 -11.53 -14.40
CA ALA A 105 9.25 -12.08 -13.12
C ALA A 105 10.78 -12.15 -13.08
N THR A 106 11.36 -11.71 -11.96
CA THR A 106 12.80 -11.69 -11.77
C THR A 106 13.20 -12.16 -10.37
N VAL A 107 14.38 -12.78 -10.29
CA VAL A 107 15.09 -13.00 -9.02
C VAL A 107 16.51 -12.50 -9.18
N LEU A 108 16.89 -11.48 -8.42
CA LEU A 108 18.23 -10.88 -8.47
C LEU A 108 19.17 -11.53 -7.46
N ALA A 109 20.42 -11.71 -7.88
CA ALA A 109 21.49 -12.04 -6.96
C ALA A 109 22.11 -10.79 -6.33
N ARG A 110 22.42 -10.86 -5.03
CA ARG A 110 23.21 -9.84 -4.34
C ARG A 110 24.72 -9.99 -4.52
N THR A 111 25.19 -11.16 -4.93
CA THR A 111 26.61 -11.54 -4.92
C THR A 111 27.21 -11.72 -6.31
N GLY A 112 26.44 -11.40 -7.37
CA GLY A 112 26.84 -11.66 -8.75
C GLY A 112 26.74 -13.13 -9.20
N LYS A 113 26.30 -14.06 -8.33
CA LYS A 113 26.04 -15.47 -8.68
C LYS A 113 24.56 -15.68 -9.03
N VAL A 114 24.25 -16.43 -10.08
CA VAL A 114 22.85 -16.70 -10.46
C VAL A 114 22.11 -17.43 -9.34
N PRO A 115 20.90 -16.99 -8.94
CA PRO A 115 20.04 -17.74 -8.03
C PRO A 115 19.71 -19.12 -8.59
N VAL A 116 19.43 -20.09 -7.72
CA VAL A 116 19.01 -21.43 -8.11
C VAL A 116 17.55 -21.59 -7.68
N ASP A 117 16.68 -21.91 -8.64
CA ASP A 117 15.26 -22.24 -8.47
C ASP A 117 14.30 -21.06 -8.24
N ALA A 118 13.64 -20.64 -9.33
CA ALA A 118 12.48 -19.76 -9.28
C ALA A 118 11.47 -20.13 -10.36
N VAL A 119 10.18 -20.10 -10.01
CA VAL A 119 9.08 -20.52 -10.88
C VAL A 119 7.93 -19.53 -10.76
N TYR A 120 7.39 -19.10 -11.90
CA TYR A 120 6.10 -18.44 -11.98
C TYR A 120 5.01 -19.47 -12.30
N ALA A 121 4.01 -19.59 -11.44
CA ALA A 121 2.90 -20.53 -11.60
C ALA A 121 1.59 -19.78 -11.91
N PRO A 122 1.12 -19.76 -13.18
CA PRO A 122 -0.14 -19.14 -13.54
C PRO A 122 -1.35 -19.75 -12.83
N LEU A 123 -2.30 -18.91 -12.45
CA LEU A 123 -3.66 -19.28 -12.07
C LEU A 123 -4.49 -19.36 -13.34
N GLY A 124 -4.42 -20.50 -14.03
CA GLY A 124 -5.27 -20.75 -15.19
C GLY A 124 -6.75 -20.59 -14.79
N SER A 125 -7.50 -19.83 -15.59
CA SER A 125 -8.90 -19.47 -15.30
C SER A 125 -9.72 -20.71 -14.90
N THR A 126 -9.99 -20.85 -13.60
CA THR A 126 -10.89 -21.84 -12.99
C THR A 126 -10.90 -23.23 -13.65
N GLY A 127 -9.93 -24.08 -13.32
CA GLY A 127 -9.98 -25.51 -13.65
C GLY A 127 -9.09 -26.30 -12.70
N LYS A 128 -9.72 -27.09 -11.82
CA LYS A 128 -9.08 -28.07 -10.92
C LYS A 128 -7.81 -28.68 -11.55
N LYS A 129 -6.68 -28.55 -10.85
CA LYS A 129 -5.51 -29.41 -11.06
C LYS A 129 -5.95 -30.84 -10.76
N THR A 130 -6.31 -31.62 -11.78
CA THR A 130 -6.53 -33.06 -11.61
C THR A 130 -5.22 -33.65 -11.13
N ALA A 131 -5.24 -34.30 -9.96
CA ALA A 131 -4.08 -34.97 -9.41
C ALA A 131 -3.46 -35.93 -10.44
N PRO A 132 -2.13 -36.10 -10.46
CA PRO A 132 -1.49 -36.99 -11.42
C PRO A 132 -1.98 -38.41 -11.21
N THR A 133 -2.64 -38.96 -12.23
CA THR A 133 -2.93 -40.40 -12.31
C THR A 133 -1.61 -41.10 -12.54
N GLN A 134 -1.16 -41.88 -11.56
CA GLN A 134 -0.09 -42.84 -11.74
C GLN A 134 -0.50 -43.81 -12.85
N SER A 135 0.19 -43.79 -13.99
CA SER A 135 0.10 -44.85 -14.98
C SER A 135 1.27 -45.81 -14.78
N PRO A 136 1.06 -47.14 -14.87
CA PRO A 136 2.03 -48.12 -14.41
C PRO A 136 3.21 -48.27 -15.36
N GLU A 137 4.34 -48.56 -14.72
CA GLU A 137 5.59 -49.13 -15.20
C GLU A 137 5.46 -50.05 -16.43
N ALA A 138 6.23 -49.74 -17.49
CA ALA A 138 6.54 -50.68 -18.56
C ALA A 138 7.98 -50.47 -19.08
N ALA A 139 8.85 -51.39 -18.66
CA ALA A 139 9.96 -52.03 -19.37
C ALA A 139 11.01 -51.21 -20.17
N ALA A 140 12.20 -51.16 -19.55
CA ALA A 140 13.58 -51.20 -20.06
C ALA A 140 13.95 -51.19 -21.58
N SER A 141 14.80 -50.19 -21.91
CA SER A 141 16.11 -50.23 -22.63
C SER A 141 16.20 -50.43 -24.16
N PRO A 142 17.31 -50.01 -24.85
CA PRO A 142 18.57 -49.40 -24.35
C PRO A 142 19.07 -48.10 -25.04
N GLU A 143 20.08 -47.51 -24.38
CA GLU A 143 21.06 -46.48 -24.77
C GLU A 143 21.52 -46.46 -26.25
N VAL A 144 21.57 -45.26 -26.85
CA VAL A 144 22.48 -44.93 -27.97
C VAL A 144 23.10 -43.54 -27.75
N ALA A 145 24.39 -43.48 -28.05
CA ALA A 145 25.42 -42.49 -27.79
C ALA A 145 25.15 -41.02 -28.19
N ALA A 146 25.86 -40.14 -27.48
CA ALA A 146 25.94 -38.70 -27.67
C ALA A 146 26.65 -38.25 -28.97
N SER A 147 26.19 -37.12 -29.52
CA SER A 147 27.02 -36.13 -30.20
C SER A 147 26.40 -34.72 -30.07
N PRO A 148 27.21 -33.65 -30.09
CA PRO A 148 26.78 -32.32 -29.69
C PRO A 148 26.25 -31.54 -30.89
N GLU A 149 24.97 -31.16 -30.87
CA GLU A 149 24.40 -30.21 -31.82
C GLU A 149 23.70 -29.06 -31.09
N ALA A 150 24.12 -27.86 -31.52
CA ALA A 150 23.48 -26.56 -31.51
C ALA A 150 22.37 -26.30 -30.48
N ALA A 151 22.54 -25.18 -29.76
CA ALA A 151 21.49 -24.52 -29.00
C ALA A 151 20.32 -24.12 -29.93
N THR A 152 19.38 -25.04 -30.15
CA THR A 152 18.04 -24.73 -30.60
C THR A 152 17.34 -24.08 -29.42
N THR A 153 17.05 -22.79 -29.53
CA THR A 153 16.12 -22.10 -28.63
C THR A 153 14.78 -22.84 -28.66
N PRO A 154 14.32 -23.45 -27.56
CA PRO A 154 12.94 -23.92 -27.51
C PRO A 154 12.03 -22.70 -27.43
N SER A 155 11.02 -22.66 -28.32
CA SER A 155 9.95 -21.67 -28.29
C SER A 155 9.34 -21.55 -26.88
N PRO A 156 8.89 -20.36 -26.46
CA PRO A 156 8.07 -20.25 -25.26
C PRO A 156 6.87 -21.20 -25.39
N SER A 157 6.48 -21.84 -24.29
CA SER A 157 5.25 -22.63 -24.22
C SER A 157 4.09 -21.81 -24.81
N GLU A 158 3.38 -22.36 -25.80
CA GLU A 158 2.17 -21.71 -26.34
C GLU A 158 1.00 -21.76 -25.34
N ASP A 159 1.07 -22.63 -24.32
CA ASP A 159 0.10 -22.67 -23.24
C ASP A 159 0.41 -21.58 -22.20
N PRO A 160 -0.43 -20.54 -22.05
CA PRO A 160 -0.23 -19.47 -21.09
C PRO A 160 -0.46 -19.92 -19.63
N ASN A 161 -0.95 -21.14 -19.40
CA ASN A 161 -1.22 -21.67 -18.06
C ASN A 161 -0.13 -22.61 -17.55
N ALA A 162 0.90 -22.88 -18.35
CA ALA A 162 2.02 -23.72 -17.93
C ALA A 162 2.90 -22.98 -16.91
N ASP A 163 3.40 -23.71 -15.91
CA ASP A 163 4.42 -23.19 -15.00
C ASP A 163 5.65 -22.73 -15.82
N VAL A 164 6.19 -21.56 -15.48
CA VAL A 164 7.34 -20.95 -16.16
C VAL A 164 8.53 -20.91 -15.22
N GLU A 165 9.55 -21.71 -15.54
CA GLU A 165 10.86 -21.62 -14.89
C GLU A 165 11.59 -20.37 -15.38
N LEU A 166 12.10 -19.57 -14.43
CA LEU A 166 12.87 -18.38 -14.78
C LEU A 166 14.25 -18.80 -15.29
N ARG A 167 14.73 -18.11 -16.33
CA ARG A 167 15.98 -18.45 -17.02
C ARG A 167 17.10 -17.50 -16.61
N PRO A 168 18.37 -17.96 -16.53
CA PRO A 168 19.50 -17.09 -16.24
C PRO A 168 19.66 -15.96 -17.27
N LYS A 169 19.78 -14.73 -16.79
CA LYS A 169 20.20 -13.54 -17.56
C LYS A 169 21.22 -12.78 -16.71
N SER A 170 22.51 -12.92 -17.03
CA SER A 170 23.59 -12.36 -16.20
C SER A 170 23.52 -12.83 -14.74
N ALA A 171 23.42 -11.93 -13.75
CA ALA A 171 23.33 -12.24 -12.32
C ALA A 171 21.88 -12.29 -11.78
N MET A 172 20.90 -12.54 -12.64
CA MET A 172 19.48 -12.70 -12.27
C MET A 172 18.85 -13.88 -13.01
N LEU A 173 17.74 -14.40 -12.47
CA LEU A 173 16.79 -15.23 -13.20
C LEU A 173 15.67 -14.32 -13.71
N GLN A 174 15.24 -14.48 -14.96
CA GLN A 174 14.15 -13.69 -15.55
C GLN A 174 13.20 -14.59 -16.35
N ALA A 175 11.90 -14.30 -16.29
CA ALA A 175 10.89 -14.80 -17.20
C ALA A 175 9.98 -13.63 -17.64
N GLU A 176 9.54 -13.70 -18.89
CA GLU A 176 8.57 -12.77 -19.47
C GLU A 176 7.48 -13.61 -20.15
N LEU A 177 6.21 -13.37 -19.79
CA LEU A 177 5.07 -13.95 -20.48
C LEU A 177 4.43 -12.87 -21.36
N PRO A 178 4.21 -13.10 -22.66
CA PRO A 178 3.62 -12.11 -23.58
C PRO A 178 2.10 -11.96 -23.43
N LYS A 179 1.48 -12.73 -22.51
CA LYS A 179 0.08 -12.61 -22.15
C LYS A 179 -0.02 -12.51 -20.64
N PRO A 180 -0.65 -11.46 -20.11
CA PRO A 180 -0.78 -11.30 -18.69
C PRO A 180 -1.78 -12.31 -18.13
N VAL A 181 -1.33 -13.12 -17.18
CA VAL A 181 -2.13 -14.11 -16.46
C VAL A 181 -1.82 -13.98 -14.98
N SER A 182 -2.84 -14.00 -14.11
CA SER A 182 -2.60 -14.01 -12.67
C SER A 182 -1.84 -15.26 -12.26
N GLY A 183 -1.19 -15.23 -11.09
CA GLY A 183 -0.32 -16.34 -10.70
C GLY A 183 0.50 -16.07 -9.46
N PHE A 184 1.41 -17.00 -9.17
CA PHE A 184 2.33 -16.90 -8.05
C PHE A 184 3.78 -17.05 -8.49
N LEU A 185 4.63 -16.05 -8.22
CA LEU A 185 6.08 -16.20 -8.30
C LEU A 185 6.58 -16.86 -7.02
N ARG A 186 7.36 -17.94 -7.15
CA ARG A 186 8.05 -18.62 -6.05
C ARG A 186 9.55 -18.58 -6.29
N ALA A 187 10.30 -18.22 -5.26
CA ALA A 187 11.77 -18.21 -5.31
C ALA A 187 12.35 -18.87 -4.06
N ALA A 188 13.16 -19.90 -4.28
CA ALA A 188 13.83 -20.62 -3.20
C ALA A 188 14.87 -19.71 -2.51
N PRO A 189 15.13 -19.91 -1.20
CA PRO A 189 16.20 -19.20 -0.52
C PRO A 189 17.57 -19.52 -1.14
N TRP A 190 18.48 -18.56 -1.09
CA TRP A 190 19.78 -18.63 -1.75
C TRP A 190 20.91 -18.37 -0.75
N GLU A 191 21.89 -19.28 -0.64
CA GLU A 191 23.00 -19.20 0.35
C GLU A 191 22.54 -18.90 1.80
N LYS A 192 21.40 -19.48 2.23
CA LYS A 192 20.74 -19.23 3.54
C LYS A 192 20.18 -17.80 3.72
N GLN A 193 20.09 -17.02 2.63
CA GLN A 193 19.43 -15.73 2.57
C GLN A 193 18.09 -15.85 1.83
N VAL A 194 17.15 -14.95 2.14
CA VAL A 194 15.90 -14.83 1.38
C VAL A 194 16.24 -14.32 -0.02
N ALA A 195 15.59 -14.87 -1.05
CA ALA A 195 15.77 -14.41 -2.41
C ALA A 195 15.21 -12.98 -2.59
N LEU A 196 15.92 -12.16 -3.38
CA LEU A 196 15.40 -10.87 -3.81
C LEU A 196 14.59 -11.08 -5.10
N ALA A 197 13.29 -11.29 -4.94
CA ALA A 197 12.37 -11.58 -6.04
C ALA A 197 11.41 -10.42 -6.27
N ALA A 198 11.03 -10.22 -7.53
CA ALA A 198 10.02 -9.26 -7.93
C ALA A 198 9.26 -9.79 -9.14
N ALA A 199 8.00 -9.43 -9.24
CA ALA A 199 7.25 -9.59 -10.47
C ALA A 199 6.29 -8.42 -10.62
N ASP A 200 5.97 -8.09 -11.86
CA ASP A 200 4.85 -7.23 -12.21
C ASP A 200 4.02 -7.85 -13.33
N ILE A 201 2.79 -7.38 -13.42
CA ILE A 201 1.87 -7.66 -14.51
C ILE A 201 1.47 -6.33 -15.14
N GLU A 202 1.44 -6.29 -16.46
CA GLU A 202 1.04 -5.11 -17.23
C GLU A 202 0.09 -5.53 -18.34
N GLN A 203 -0.97 -4.76 -18.54
CA GLN A 203 -1.88 -4.92 -19.66
C GLN A 203 -2.35 -3.56 -20.16
N SER A 204 -2.16 -3.35 -21.46
CA SER A 204 -2.73 -2.23 -22.21
C SER A 204 -3.80 -2.75 -23.16
N VAL A 205 -4.92 -2.02 -23.22
CA VAL A 205 -6.04 -2.31 -24.12
C VAL A 205 -6.37 -1.04 -24.89
N SER A 206 -6.29 -1.11 -26.21
CA SER A 206 -6.44 0.07 -27.09
C SER A 206 -7.87 0.54 -27.34
N SER A 207 -8.88 -0.32 -27.12
CA SER A 207 -10.27 0.02 -27.44
C SER A 207 -11.29 -0.82 -26.66
N GLY A 208 -12.56 -0.43 -26.73
CA GLY A 208 -13.67 -1.07 -26.01
C GLY A 208 -13.77 -0.62 -24.55
N ASP A 209 -14.63 -1.28 -23.79
CA ASP A 209 -15.02 -0.85 -22.43
C ASP A 209 -13.86 -0.82 -21.43
N TYR A 210 -12.85 -1.68 -21.64
CA TYR A 210 -11.65 -1.79 -20.82
C TYR A 210 -10.45 -1.01 -21.38
N ARG A 211 -10.65 -0.09 -22.33
CA ARG A 211 -9.57 0.72 -22.90
C ARG A 211 -8.82 1.47 -21.81
N GLY A 212 -7.52 1.24 -21.69
CA GLY A 212 -6.68 1.79 -20.63
C GLY A 212 -5.43 0.95 -20.36
N LEU A 213 -4.67 1.36 -19.35
CA LEU A 213 -3.49 0.68 -18.84
C LEU A 213 -3.74 0.19 -17.40
N ALA A 214 -3.60 -1.11 -17.17
CA ALA A 214 -3.66 -1.71 -15.85
C ALA A 214 -2.36 -2.45 -15.55
N THR A 215 -1.73 -2.13 -14.43
CA THR A 215 -0.46 -2.69 -13.98
C THR A 215 -0.53 -3.05 -12.51
N ALA A 216 0.21 -4.06 -12.07
CA ALA A 216 0.41 -4.33 -10.66
C ALA A 216 1.77 -4.92 -10.34
N THR A 217 2.36 -4.46 -9.24
CA THR A 217 3.48 -5.15 -8.59
C THR A 217 2.92 -6.36 -7.86
N CYS A 218 3.53 -7.53 -8.05
CA CYS A 218 3.09 -8.74 -7.39
C CYS A 218 3.47 -8.70 -5.90
N GLN A 219 2.47 -8.84 -5.03
CA GLN A 219 2.61 -8.58 -3.60
C GLN A 219 2.75 -9.86 -2.79
N THR A 220 3.39 -9.76 -1.62
CA THR A 220 3.30 -10.83 -0.61
C THR A 220 1.90 -10.86 0.01
N ALA A 221 1.51 -12.01 0.56
CA ALA A 221 0.35 -12.08 1.42
C ALA A 221 0.52 -11.22 2.69
N GLY A 222 -0.49 -10.42 3.02
CA GLY A 222 -0.56 -9.56 4.19
C GLY A 222 -1.66 -9.97 5.16
N LEU A 223 -1.51 -9.59 6.42
CA LEU A 223 -2.54 -9.80 7.47
C LEU A 223 -3.48 -8.60 7.61
N ASP A 224 -3.04 -7.43 7.17
CA ASP A 224 -3.73 -6.15 7.24
C ASP A 224 -3.46 -5.41 5.92
N SER A 225 -4.50 -5.00 5.21
CA SER A 225 -4.35 -4.36 3.90
C SER A 225 -5.43 -3.31 3.68
N TRP A 226 -5.01 -2.08 3.40
CA TRP A 226 -5.88 -0.96 3.06
C TRP A 226 -5.84 -0.72 1.55
N LEU A 227 -6.98 -0.71 0.89
CA LEU A 227 -7.13 -0.44 -0.54
C LEU A 227 -7.94 0.85 -0.67
N VAL A 228 -7.27 1.93 -1.11
CA VAL A 228 -7.86 3.27 -1.13
C VAL A 228 -8.14 3.67 -2.58
N GLY A 229 -9.31 3.32 -3.08
CA GLY A 229 -9.71 3.58 -4.46
C GLY A 229 -10.96 2.83 -4.91
N GLY A 230 -11.44 3.14 -6.11
CA GLY A 230 -12.62 2.52 -6.72
C GLY A 230 -13.94 3.27 -6.51
N SER A 231 -14.96 2.87 -7.26
CA SER A 231 -16.33 3.39 -7.18
C SER A 231 -17.30 2.32 -7.69
N THR A 232 -18.54 2.37 -7.22
CA THR A 232 -19.66 1.50 -7.64
C THR A 232 -20.88 2.30 -8.10
N THR A 233 -20.70 3.61 -8.38
CA THR A 233 -21.71 4.42 -9.06
C THR A 233 -21.96 3.91 -10.48
N PRO A 234 -23.13 4.21 -11.09
CA PRO A 234 -23.43 3.78 -12.45
C PRO A 234 -22.31 4.12 -13.44
N GLY A 235 -21.83 3.11 -14.16
CA GLY A 235 -20.69 3.21 -15.07
C GLY A 235 -19.34 2.84 -14.44
N ASN A 236 -19.26 2.65 -13.12
CA ASN A 236 -18.05 2.20 -12.43
C ASN A 236 -18.25 0.81 -11.83
N SER A 237 -17.21 -0.02 -11.93
CA SER A 237 -17.16 -1.36 -11.33
C SER A 237 -15.85 -1.49 -10.55
N THR A 238 -15.94 -2.13 -9.39
CA THR A 238 -14.80 -2.37 -8.51
C THR A 238 -14.85 -3.80 -8.01
N VAL A 239 -13.88 -4.62 -8.43
CA VAL A 239 -13.80 -6.04 -8.06
C VAL A 239 -12.66 -6.21 -7.06
N LEU A 240 -12.98 -6.65 -5.85
CA LEU A 240 -11.98 -7.06 -4.86
C LEU A 240 -11.39 -8.41 -5.26
N GLN A 241 -10.07 -8.50 -5.31
CA GLN A 241 -9.33 -9.73 -5.57
C GLN A 241 -8.54 -10.14 -4.32
N LEU A 242 -8.76 -11.36 -3.85
CA LEU A 242 -8.06 -11.96 -2.71
C LEU A 242 -7.32 -13.22 -3.19
N MET A 243 -6.00 -13.25 -3.03
CA MET A 243 -5.17 -14.36 -3.46
C MET A 243 -4.48 -15.00 -2.26
N ASN A 244 -4.55 -16.33 -2.18
CA ASN A 244 -3.90 -17.09 -1.12
C ASN A 244 -2.70 -17.87 -1.69
N PRO A 245 -1.47 -17.34 -1.54
CA PRO A 245 -0.27 -18.02 -2.00
C PRO A 245 0.13 -19.20 -1.11
N SER A 246 -0.57 -19.48 -0.01
CA SER A 246 -0.16 -20.52 0.94
C SER A 246 -0.68 -21.91 0.54
N ALA A 247 -0.22 -22.94 1.27
CA ALA A 247 -0.65 -24.32 1.10
C ALA A 247 -1.92 -24.67 1.93
N ASN A 248 -2.44 -23.72 2.72
CA ASN A 248 -3.61 -23.91 3.58
C ASN A 248 -4.67 -22.89 3.23
N SER A 249 -5.95 -23.16 3.53
CA SER A 249 -6.99 -22.15 3.40
C SER A 249 -6.74 -21.00 4.36
N VAL A 250 -7.07 -19.78 3.93
CA VAL A 250 -7.00 -18.57 4.75
C VAL A 250 -8.39 -17.94 4.82
N ASP A 251 -8.80 -17.55 6.02
CA ASP A 251 -10.00 -16.76 6.24
C ASP A 251 -9.60 -15.27 6.31
N ALA A 252 -10.30 -14.45 5.53
CA ALA A 252 -10.19 -13.01 5.52
C ALA A 252 -11.51 -12.35 5.94
N LYS A 253 -11.43 -11.23 6.64
CA LYS A 253 -12.51 -10.29 6.91
C LYS A 253 -12.32 -9.05 6.03
N VAL A 254 -13.41 -8.55 5.46
CA VAL A 254 -13.43 -7.40 4.57
C VAL A 254 -14.43 -6.37 5.08
N GLU A 255 -13.95 -5.14 5.27
CA GLU A 255 -14.74 -3.98 5.69
C GLU A 255 -14.66 -2.91 4.60
N ILE A 256 -15.75 -2.18 4.39
CA ILE A 256 -15.87 -1.20 3.30
C ILE A 256 -16.39 0.11 3.87
N TRP A 257 -15.80 1.22 3.45
CA TRP A 257 -16.26 2.58 3.74
C TRP A 257 -16.62 3.30 2.46
N GLY A 258 -17.68 4.09 2.54
CA GLY A 258 -18.14 5.02 1.51
C GLY A 258 -17.98 6.48 1.96
N ASP A 259 -18.40 7.39 1.10
CA ASP A 259 -18.49 8.84 1.39
C ASP A 259 -19.49 9.17 2.51
N THR A 260 -20.46 8.30 2.77
CA THR A 260 -21.49 8.48 3.80
C THR A 260 -21.25 7.68 5.09
N GLY A 261 -20.12 6.98 5.22
CA GLY A 261 -19.85 6.15 6.39
C GLY A 261 -19.34 4.74 6.07
N LYS A 262 -19.18 3.94 7.12
CA LYS A 262 -18.95 2.49 7.00
C LYS A 262 -20.16 1.80 6.37
N LEU A 263 -19.92 0.85 5.48
CA LEU A 263 -20.95 0.11 4.74
C LEU A 263 -21.13 -1.30 5.29
N GLU A 264 -22.37 -1.77 5.26
CA GLU A 264 -22.71 -3.14 5.65
C GLU A 264 -22.27 -4.13 4.57
N PHE A 265 -21.42 -5.08 4.94
CA PHE A 265 -21.02 -6.19 4.08
C PHE A 265 -21.02 -7.51 4.87
N PRO A 266 -22.20 -8.13 5.10
CA PRO A 266 -22.31 -9.30 5.97
C PRO A 266 -21.46 -10.51 5.52
N ARG A 267 -21.30 -10.69 4.21
CA ARG A 267 -20.40 -11.71 3.65
C ARG A 267 -18.92 -11.41 3.91
N GLY A 268 -18.59 -10.15 4.16
CA GLY A 268 -17.25 -9.69 4.52
C GLY A 268 -16.76 -10.17 5.87
N GLU A 269 -17.62 -10.64 6.78
CA GLU A 269 -17.16 -11.15 8.09
C GLU A 269 -16.25 -12.37 8.00
N LYS A 270 -16.43 -13.20 6.95
CA LYS A 270 -15.61 -14.37 6.71
C LYS A 270 -15.64 -14.79 5.24
N ILE A 271 -14.53 -14.55 4.55
CA ILE A 271 -14.26 -15.03 3.19
C ILE A 271 -13.12 -16.04 3.27
N THR A 272 -13.41 -17.30 2.92
CA THR A 272 -12.40 -18.36 2.84
C THR A 272 -11.78 -18.38 1.44
N VAL A 273 -10.46 -18.24 1.36
CA VAL A 273 -9.68 -18.37 0.13
C VAL A 273 -8.91 -19.68 0.18
N SER A 274 -9.16 -20.58 -0.78
CA SER A 274 -8.53 -21.90 -0.84
C SER A 274 -7.01 -21.81 -1.03
N PRO A 275 -6.24 -22.87 -0.71
CA PRO A 275 -4.81 -22.90 -0.99
C PRO A 275 -4.51 -22.66 -2.47
N LYS A 276 -3.51 -21.81 -2.76
CA LYS A 276 -3.05 -21.53 -4.13
C LYS A 276 -4.20 -21.13 -5.07
N ASP A 277 -5.12 -20.33 -4.55
CA ASP A 277 -6.35 -19.93 -5.24
C ASP A 277 -6.60 -18.43 -5.13
N GLN A 278 -7.54 -17.94 -5.93
CA GLN A 278 -7.99 -16.56 -5.95
C GLN A 278 -9.52 -16.49 -5.88
N VAL A 279 -10.02 -15.56 -5.06
CA VAL A 279 -11.43 -15.20 -4.99
C VAL A 279 -11.60 -13.77 -5.50
N SER A 280 -12.53 -13.55 -6.42
CA SER A 280 -12.89 -12.22 -6.94
C SER A 280 -14.33 -11.87 -6.57
N ILE A 281 -14.54 -10.70 -5.98
CA ILE A 281 -15.82 -10.25 -5.42
C ILE A 281 -16.19 -8.90 -6.03
N PRO A 282 -17.22 -8.83 -6.90
CA PRO A 282 -17.72 -7.56 -7.43
C PRO A 282 -18.38 -6.73 -6.31
N LEU A 283 -17.79 -5.60 -5.94
CA LEU A 283 -18.26 -4.78 -4.82
C LEU A 283 -19.53 -4.01 -5.16
N GLU A 284 -19.80 -3.74 -6.44
CA GLU A 284 -21.04 -3.12 -6.91
C GLU A 284 -22.29 -3.94 -6.57
N SER A 285 -22.13 -5.26 -6.37
CA SER A 285 -23.22 -6.14 -5.94
C SER A 285 -23.48 -6.11 -4.43
N GLN A 286 -22.56 -5.53 -3.65
CA GLN A 286 -22.57 -5.51 -2.19
C GLN A 286 -22.81 -4.10 -1.65
N ALA A 287 -22.14 -3.11 -2.24
CA ALA A 287 -22.17 -1.70 -1.91
C ALA A 287 -22.48 -0.89 -3.18
N PRO A 288 -23.76 -0.86 -3.64
CA PRO A 288 -24.13 -0.15 -4.86
C PRO A 288 -24.12 1.37 -4.66
N ASP A 289 -23.85 2.11 -5.73
CA ASP A 289 -23.97 3.58 -5.78
C ASP A 289 -23.05 4.33 -4.81
N VAL A 290 -21.82 3.84 -4.64
CA VAL A 290 -20.81 4.48 -3.77
C VAL A 290 -19.78 5.21 -4.62
N GLN A 291 -19.68 6.51 -4.42
CA GLN A 291 -18.75 7.35 -5.17
C GLN A 291 -17.31 7.09 -4.76
N SER A 292 -17.06 6.99 -3.45
CA SER A 292 -15.71 6.93 -2.90
C SER A 292 -15.55 5.74 -1.96
N LEU A 293 -14.83 4.72 -2.43
CA LEU A 293 -14.58 3.49 -1.69
C LEU A 293 -13.20 3.45 -1.03
N VAL A 294 -13.17 2.90 0.17
CA VAL A 294 -11.98 2.33 0.82
C VAL A 294 -12.33 0.96 1.36
N VAL A 295 -11.44 -0.01 1.13
CA VAL A 295 -11.60 -1.40 1.59
C VAL A 295 -10.47 -1.74 2.56
N HIS A 296 -10.82 -2.36 3.68
CA HIS A 296 -9.88 -2.93 4.63
C HIS A 296 -10.01 -4.44 4.64
N VAL A 297 -8.90 -5.14 4.43
CA VAL A 297 -8.84 -6.59 4.47
C VAL A 297 -7.97 -6.99 5.66
N THR A 298 -8.54 -7.74 6.59
CA THR A 298 -7.79 -8.40 7.67
C THR A 298 -7.84 -9.90 7.46
N SER A 299 -6.77 -10.61 7.76
CA SER A 299 -6.74 -12.07 7.62
C SER A 299 -5.93 -12.73 8.73
N SER A 300 -6.05 -14.05 8.82
CA SER A 300 -5.35 -14.86 9.83
C SER A 300 -4.37 -15.83 9.17
N GLY A 301 -3.42 -16.35 9.94
CA GLY A 301 -2.49 -17.37 9.46
C GLY A 301 -1.48 -16.82 8.45
N ALA A 302 -1.50 -17.34 7.22
CA ALA A 302 -0.51 -17.03 6.18
C ALA A 302 -0.77 -15.71 5.42
N GLY A 303 -1.90 -15.06 5.68
CA GLY A 303 -2.31 -13.83 5.00
C GLY A 303 -2.96 -14.05 3.63
N VAL A 304 -3.45 -12.97 3.05
CA VAL A 304 -3.90 -12.90 1.66
C VAL A 304 -3.25 -11.72 0.97
N ALA A 305 -2.94 -11.84 -0.32
CA ALA A 305 -2.63 -10.68 -1.14
C ALA A 305 -3.95 -10.09 -1.64
N ALA A 306 -4.15 -8.78 -1.46
CA ALA A 306 -5.39 -8.10 -1.77
C ALA A 306 -5.13 -6.96 -2.78
N SER A 307 -6.07 -6.78 -3.72
CA SER A 307 -6.09 -5.66 -4.67
C SER A 307 -7.52 -5.37 -5.10
N LEU A 308 -7.78 -4.18 -5.64
CA LEU A 308 -9.02 -3.91 -6.38
C LEU A 308 -8.73 -3.82 -7.86
N MET A 309 -9.60 -4.34 -8.69
CA MET A 309 -9.63 -4.03 -10.11
C MET A 309 -10.79 -3.09 -10.38
N THR A 310 -10.47 -1.94 -10.96
CA THR A 310 -11.44 -0.88 -11.26
C THR A 310 -11.57 -0.71 -12.76
N HIS A 311 -12.78 -0.45 -13.23
CA HIS A 311 -13.00 0.07 -14.57
C HIS A 311 -14.14 1.09 -14.55
N SER A 312 -14.08 2.05 -15.49
CA SER A 312 -15.04 3.14 -15.59
C SER A 312 -15.55 3.29 -17.02
N LEU A 313 -16.82 3.63 -17.14
CA LEU A 313 -17.52 3.98 -18.38
C LEU A 313 -18.28 5.28 -18.14
N GLN A 314 -18.21 6.18 -19.12
CA GLN A 314 -19.06 7.36 -19.21
C GLN A 314 -20.09 7.16 -20.32
N GLY A 315 -21.24 6.58 -19.98
CA GLY A 315 -22.20 6.12 -20.98
C GLY A 315 -21.61 4.97 -21.79
N LEU A 316 -21.37 5.19 -23.08
CA LEU A 316 -20.72 4.22 -23.97
C LEU A 316 -19.23 4.50 -24.20
N THR A 317 -18.70 5.51 -23.50
CA THR A 317 -17.31 5.96 -23.63
C THR A 317 -16.43 5.34 -22.55
N ALA A 318 -15.30 4.75 -22.94
CA ALA A 318 -14.34 4.19 -22.00
C ALA A 318 -13.77 5.25 -21.05
N GLY A 319 -13.76 4.95 -19.75
CA GLY A 319 -13.24 5.79 -18.68
C GLY A 319 -11.94 5.29 -18.03
N GLY A 320 -11.40 4.16 -18.51
CA GLY A 320 -10.14 3.59 -18.06
C GLY A 320 -10.29 2.37 -17.18
N VAL A 321 -9.14 1.74 -16.92
CA VAL A 321 -8.97 0.61 -16.03
C VAL A 321 -7.79 0.86 -15.12
N SER A 322 -7.81 0.35 -13.90
CA SER A 322 -6.65 0.44 -13.00
C SER A 322 -6.73 -0.62 -11.91
N LEU A 323 -5.58 -1.03 -11.39
CA LEU A 323 -5.49 -1.86 -10.19
C LEU A 323 -5.17 -0.96 -8.99
N VAL A 324 -5.94 -1.10 -7.91
CA VAL A 324 -5.69 -0.42 -6.64
C VAL A 324 -4.83 -1.35 -5.78
N HIS A 325 -3.63 -0.88 -5.44
CA HIS A 325 -2.69 -1.62 -4.60
C HIS A 325 -2.87 -1.32 -3.12
N VAL A 326 -2.20 -2.11 -2.30
CA VAL A 326 -2.18 -1.92 -0.85
C VAL A 326 -1.48 -0.60 -0.53
N SER A 327 -2.20 0.25 0.18
CA SER A 327 -1.71 1.49 0.74
C SER A 327 -0.95 1.26 2.04
N ALA A 328 -0.06 2.20 2.38
CA ALA A 328 0.60 2.28 3.67
C ALA A 328 -0.43 2.19 4.81
N PRO A 329 -0.06 1.57 5.95
CA PRO A 329 -0.94 1.44 7.11
C PRO A 329 -1.44 2.79 7.64
N MET A 330 -2.45 2.74 8.50
CA MET A 330 -2.98 3.94 9.16
C MET A 330 -1.87 4.72 9.87
N ALA A 331 -1.75 6.00 9.56
CA ALA A 331 -0.76 6.90 10.15
C ALA A 331 -1.23 8.34 10.10
N GLN A 332 -0.62 9.20 10.93
CA GLN A 332 -0.88 10.65 10.89
C GLN A 332 -0.30 11.33 9.65
N THR A 333 0.57 10.66 8.90
CA THR A 333 1.13 11.17 7.64
C THR A 333 1.06 10.07 6.60
N GLN A 334 0.38 10.36 5.50
CA GLN A 334 0.30 9.52 4.31
C GLN A 334 1.03 10.22 3.17
N VAL A 335 1.83 9.47 2.40
CA VAL A 335 2.60 10.01 1.27
C VAL A 335 2.30 9.20 0.03
N ILE A 336 1.75 9.85 -0.99
CA ILE A 336 1.34 9.23 -2.24
C ILE A 336 2.26 9.78 -3.35
N PRO A 337 3.39 9.12 -3.64
CA PRO A 337 4.26 9.51 -4.73
C PRO A 337 3.64 9.11 -6.08
N GLY A 338 4.09 9.72 -7.18
CA GLY A 338 3.68 9.28 -8.54
C GLY A 338 2.51 10.03 -9.13
N VAL A 339 2.03 11.07 -8.45
CA VAL A 339 0.89 11.89 -8.90
C VAL A 339 1.34 12.74 -10.08
N ALA A 340 1.24 12.17 -11.28
CA ALA A 340 1.59 12.81 -12.54
C ALA A 340 0.38 13.57 -13.09
N MET A 341 0.41 14.90 -13.01
CA MET A 341 -0.64 15.79 -13.52
C MET A 341 -0.33 16.25 -14.95
N ASN A 342 -1.35 16.37 -15.80
CA ASN A 342 -1.22 16.83 -17.20
C ASN A 342 -2.39 17.73 -17.63
N ALA A 343 -2.75 18.72 -16.79
CA ALA A 343 -3.94 19.57 -16.90
C ALA A 343 -5.30 18.85 -16.74
N ASP A 344 -5.27 17.53 -16.64
CA ASP A 344 -6.43 16.68 -16.36
C ASP A 344 -6.81 16.70 -14.87
N LEU A 345 -7.94 16.05 -14.56
CA LEU A 345 -8.44 15.91 -13.20
C LEU A 345 -7.58 14.93 -12.38
N GLY A 346 -7.64 15.09 -11.07
CA GLY A 346 -7.10 14.15 -10.10
C GLY A 346 -7.71 14.42 -8.73
N ALA A 347 -7.58 13.47 -7.82
CA ALA A 347 -8.05 13.60 -6.46
C ALA A 347 -7.17 12.81 -5.48
N VAL A 348 -7.14 13.26 -4.24
CA VAL A 348 -6.62 12.53 -3.09
C VAL A 348 -7.81 11.99 -2.32
N ARG A 349 -7.85 10.68 -2.16
CA ARG A 349 -8.85 10.00 -1.34
C ARG A 349 -8.32 9.76 0.04
N ILE A 350 -9.09 10.11 1.06
CA ILE A 350 -8.71 10.02 2.47
C ILE A 350 -9.85 9.37 3.25
N LEU A 351 -9.55 8.36 4.05
CA LEU A 351 -10.48 7.83 5.06
C LEU A 351 -10.01 8.24 6.44
N ASN A 352 -10.94 8.77 7.25
CA ASN A 352 -10.82 8.84 8.69
C ASN A 352 -11.52 7.61 9.32
N PRO A 353 -10.76 6.57 9.72
CA PRO A 353 -11.32 5.38 10.34
C PRO A 353 -11.64 5.58 11.83
N GLY A 354 -11.44 6.78 12.38
CA GLY A 354 -11.78 7.12 13.76
C GLY A 354 -13.27 7.42 13.94
N GLU A 355 -13.69 7.49 15.21
CA GLU A 355 -15.06 7.83 15.63
C GLU A 355 -15.27 9.35 15.79
N GLU A 356 -14.19 10.15 15.73
CA GLU A 356 -14.22 11.59 15.92
C GLU A 356 -13.75 12.33 14.64
N PRO A 357 -14.26 13.54 14.37
CA PRO A 357 -13.76 14.38 13.29
C PRO A 357 -12.25 14.66 13.42
N THR A 358 -11.54 14.56 12.30
CA THR A 358 -10.09 14.75 12.21
C THR A 358 -9.78 15.92 11.29
N ARG A 359 -8.72 16.69 11.57
CA ARG A 359 -8.27 17.77 10.69
C ARG A 359 -7.00 17.36 9.95
N ALA A 360 -6.98 17.61 8.65
CA ALA A 360 -5.88 17.28 7.77
C ALA A 360 -5.35 18.51 7.02
N SER A 361 -4.09 18.43 6.62
CA SER A 361 -3.44 19.35 5.70
C SER A 361 -2.82 18.57 4.55
N ILE A 362 -2.98 19.10 3.33
CA ILE A 362 -2.52 18.47 2.09
C ILE A 362 -1.47 19.38 1.47
N GLU A 363 -0.31 18.81 1.21
CA GLU A 363 0.83 19.46 0.60
C GLU A 363 1.30 18.62 -0.59
N VAL A 364 2.03 19.24 -1.52
CA VAL A 364 2.64 18.57 -2.66
C VAL A 364 4.13 18.85 -2.70
N VAL A 365 4.89 17.88 -3.19
CA VAL A 365 6.33 17.99 -3.45
C VAL A 365 6.59 17.63 -4.89
N ASN A 366 7.41 18.43 -5.58
CA ASN A 366 7.93 18.13 -6.91
C ASN A 366 9.43 18.46 -6.99
N GLU A 367 9.97 18.49 -8.21
CA GLU A 367 11.37 18.84 -8.48
C GLU A 367 11.78 20.24 -8.01
N ASN A 368 10.82 21.15 -7.87
CA ASN A 368 11.06 22.54 -7.47
C ASN A 368 10.90 22.79 -5.97
N GLY A 369 10.41 21.80 -5.21
CA GLY A 369 10.25 21.90 -3.77
C GLY A 369 8.86 21.50 -3.28
N ARG A 370 8.60 21.89 -2.03
CA ARG A 370 7.37 21.60 -1.28
C ARG A 370 6.46 22.82 -1.23
N PHE A 371 5.17 22.62 -1.54
CA PHE A 371 4.17 23.69 -1.55
C PHE A 371 2.84 23.20 -0.94
N PRO A 372 2.10 24.05 -0.21
CA PRO A 372 0.75 23.71 0.23
C PRO A 372 -0.19 23.60 -0.97
N LEU A 373 -1.12 22.64 -0.93
CA LEU A 373 -2.16 22.55 -1.94
C LEU A 373 -3.23 23.61 -1.67
N PRO A 374 -3.63 24.46 -2.65
CA PRO A 374 -4.65 25.47 -2.43
C PRO A 374 -5.96 24.88 -1.89
N GLY A 375 -6.46 25.44 -0.79
CA GLY A 375 -7.65 24.92 -0.10
C GLY A 375 -7.42 23.66 0.73
N GLY A 376 -6.22 23.07 0.68
CA GLY A 376 -5.86 21.83 1.38
C GLY A 376 -5.43 22.03 2.82
N THR A 377 -5.62 23.19 3.44
CA THR A 377 -5.20 23.46 4.83
C THR A 377 -6.39 23.37 5.78
N GLU A 378 -6.24 22.66 6.91
CA GLU A 378 -7.28 22.44 7.93
C GLU A 378 -8.59 21.85 7.36
N VAL A 379 -8.46 20.91 6.41
CA VAL A 379 -9.59 20.15 5.86
C VAL A 379 -10.17 19.29 6.98
N THR A 380 -11.49 19.35 7.17
CA THR A 380 -12.18 18.51 8.16
C THR A 380 -12.58 17.18 7.50
N LEU A 381 -12.22 16.08 8.15
CA LEU A 381 -12.53 14.72 7.75
C LEU A 381 -13.56 14.15 8.73
N ASP A 382 -14.75 13.85 8.21
CA ASP A 382 -15.83 13.27 9.01
C ASP A 382 -15.46 11.86 9.50
N PRO A 383 -15.91 11.45 10.69
CA PRO A 383 -15.62 10.13 11.23
C PRO A 383 -16.24 9.02 10.37
N GLN A 384 -15.53 7.91 10.24
CA GLN A 384 -15.95 6.75 9.45
C GLN A 384 -16.27 7.05 7.98
N ALA A 385 -15.83 8.18 7.41
CA ALA A 385 -16.22 8.57 6.06
C ALA A 385 -15.01 8.75 5.14
N VAL A 386 -15.22 8.42 3.86
CA VAL A 386 -14.24 8.65 2.79
C VAL A 386 -14.45 10.06 2.22
N PHE A 387 -13.36 10.79 2.06
CA PHE A 387 -13.35 12.15 1.54
C PHE A 387 -12.37 12.26 0.36
N ASP A 388 -12.84 12.80 -0.76
CA ASP A 388 -12.01 13.08 -1.95
C ASP A 388 -11.70 14.58 -2.03
N PHE A 389 -10.42 14.94 -1.97
CA PHE A 389 -9.92 16.29 -2.19
C PHE A 389 -9.40 16.44 -3.62
N THR A 390 -9.89 17.44 -4.37
CA THR A 390 -9.46 17.64 -5.76
C THR A 390 -8.00 18.10 -5.86
N LEU A 391 -7.26 17.53 -6.80
CA LEU A 391 -5.94 17.99 -7.22
C LEU A 391 -6.02 19.03 -8.35
N GLY A 392 -7.23 19.49 -8.68
CA GLY A 392 -7.46 20.52 -9.69
C GLY A 392 -6.71 21.82 -9.34
N GLY A 393 -6.16 22.45 -10.38
CA GLY A 393 -5.35 23.67 -10.23
C GLY A 393 -3.85 23.43 -10.06
N LEU A 394 -3.41 22.18 -9.86
CA LEU A 394 -1.99 21.83 -10.03
C LEU A 394 -1.59 21.97 -11.49
N GLN A 395 -0.39 22.52 -11.72
CA GLN A 395 0.21 22.58 -13.04
C GLN A 395 0.64 21.19 -13.47
N ALA A 396 0.77 20.98 -14.78
CA ALA A 396 1.33 19.74 -15.32
C ALA A 396 2.72 19.48 -14.70
N GLY A 397 2.98 18.25 -14.27
CA GLY A 397 4.19 17.87 -13.58
C GLY A 397 4.02 16.63 -12.72
N ASN A 398 5.14 16.16 -12.17
CA ASN A 398 5.20 14.99 -11.29
C ASN A 398 5.23 15.43 -9.83
N TYR A 399 4.33 14.90 -9.02
CA TYR A 399 4.20 15.25 -7.61
C TYR A 399 4.20 14.01 -6.71
N ALA A 400 4.63 14.22 -5.47
CA ALA A 400 4.21 13.41 -4.34
C ALA A 400 3.23 14.23 -3.49
N VAL A 401 2.10 13.63 -3.15
CA VAL A 401 1.10 14.26 -2.27
C VAL A 401 1.33 13.79 -0.84
N ILE A 402 1.27 14.72 0.11
CA ILE A 402 1.46 14.48 1.54
C ILE A 402 0.19 14.90 2.26
N VAL A 403 -0.44 13.96 2.95
CA VAL A 403 -1.60 14.23 3.80
C VAL A 403 -1.17 14.08 5.26
N LYS A 404 -1.17 15.18 6.01
CA LYS A 404 -0.90 15.17 7.45
C LYS A 404 -2.18 15.40 8.22
N ALA A 405 -2.51 14.53 9.16
CA ALA A 405 -3.69 14.62 10.00
C ALA A 405 -3.32 14.57 11.49
N ASN A 406 -4.20 15.09 12.34
CA ASN A 406 -4.02 15.03 13.80
C ASN A 406 -4.44 13.67 14.41
N ALA A 407 -5.01 12.76 13.62
CA ALA A 407 -5.30 11.37 13.97
C ALA A 407 -4.88 10.43 12.83
N PRO A 408 -4.72 9.11 13.07
CA PRO A 408 -4.40 8.14 12.03
C PRO A 408 -5.45 8.11 10.92
N ILE A 409 -5.00 8.19 9.67
CA ILE A 409 -5.81 8.12 8.45
C ILE A 409 -5.17 7.14 7.47
N VAL A 410 -5.90 6.75 6.43
CA VAL A 410 -5.35 6.13 5.21
C VAL A 410 -5.67 7.01 4.02
N ALA A 411 -4.78 7.00 3.01
CA ALA A 411 -4.97 7.81 1.83
C ALA A 411 -4.44 7.13 0.56
N GLY A 412 -4.97 7.55 -0.58
CA GLY A 412 -4.54 7.18 -1.92
C GLY A 412 -4.84 8.34 -2.86
N ALA A 413 -4.45 8.24 -4.13
CA ALA A 413 -4.79 9.23 -5.13
C ALA A 413 -5.29 8.59 -6.42
N VAL A 414 -6.02 9.36 -7.22
CA VAL A 414 -6.33 9.03 -8.60
C VAL A 414 -5.90 10.17 -9.50
N VAL A 415 -5.31 9.83 -10.63
CA VAL A 415 -5.03 10.75 -11.74
C VAL A 415 -5.69 10.24 -13.00
N TYR A 416 -6.09 11.16 -13.88
CA TYR A 416 -6.76 10.83 -15.15
C TYR A 416 -5.88 11.20 -16.34
N ARG A 417 -6.12 10.54 -17.48
CA ARG A 417 -5.61 10.92 -18.79
C ARG A 417 -6.74 11.02 -19.79
N HIS A 418 -6.86 12.16 -20.46
CA HIS A 418 -7.76 12.29 -21.59
C HIS A 418 -7.16 11.70 -22.87
N GLY A 419 -7.98 10.98 -23.62
CA GLY A 419 -7.70 10.58 -24.99
C GLY A 419 -8.56 11.33 -25.99
N GLY A 420 -8.66 10.77 -27.19
CA GLY A 420 -9.39 11.29 -28.32
C GLY A 420 -10.90 11.14 -28.18
N GLU A 421 -11.60 11.59 -29.22
CA GLU A 421 -13.06 11.45 -29.28
C GLU A 421 -13.46 9.97 -29.38
N SER A 422 -14.50 9.59 -28.66
CA SER A 422 -15.04 8.24 -28.66
C SER A 422 -15.62 7.88 -30.02
N ALA A 423 -15.21 6.73 -30.56
CA ALA A 423 -15.75 6.22 -31.82
C ALA A 423 -17.23 5.80 -31.73
N THR A 424 -17.71 5.51 -30.52
CA THR A 424 -19.07 5.00 -30.25
C THR A 424 -20.01 6.05 -29.66
N ASP A 425 -19.49 7.22 -29.26
CA ASP A 425 -20.24 8.25 -28.54
C ASP A 425 -19.73 9.66 -28.93
N GLN A 426 -20.28 10.21 -30.02
CA GLN A 426 -19.82 11.47 -30.62
C GLN A 426 -19.88 12.64 -29.62
N GLY A 427 -18.82 13.46 -29.59
CA GLY A 427 -18.65 14.57 -28.68
C GLY A 427 -18.23 14.19 -27.26
N LYS A 428 -17.98 12.90 -26.98
CA LYS A 428 -17.35 12.42 -25.74
C LYS A 428 -15.91 12.01 -25.98
N PHE A 429 -15.10 12.07 -24.93
CA PHE A 429 -13.68 11.75 -25.00
C PHE A 429 -13.38 10.57 -24.10
N VAL A 430 -12.63 9.59 -24.63
CA VAL A 430 -12.16 8.46 -23.83
C VAL A 430 -11.21 8.96 -22.75
N ARG A 431 -11.12 8.21 -21.66
CA ARG A 431 -10.18 8.48 -20.58
C ARG A 431 -9.46 7.21 -20.15
N ASP A 432 -8.35 7.42 -19.47
CA ASP A 432 -7.73 6.44 -18.59
C ASP A 432 -7.59 7.00 -17.18
N HIS A 433 -7.33 6.14 -16.19
CA HIS A 433 -7.03 6.58 -14.83
C HIS A 433 -6.05 5.65 -14.14
N ALA A 434 -5.34 6.16 -13.14
CA ALA A 434 -4.41 5.40 -12.31
C ALA A 434 -4.71 5.66 -10.84
N TRP A 435 -4.86 4.59 -10.06
CA TRP A 435 -4.89 4.66 -8.60
C TRP A 435 -3.49 4.51 -8.03
N LEU A 436 -3.15 5.37 -7.08
CA LEU A 436 -1.85 5.40 -6.43
C LEU A 436 -2.00 5.18 -4.92
N PRO A 437 -1.35 4.16 -4.35
CA PRO A 437 -1.34 3.96 -2.91
C PRO A 437 -0.47 5.01 -2.20
N ALA A 438 -0.76 5.28 -0.92
CA ALA A 438 0.29 5.84 -0.08
C ALA A 438 1.39 4.79 0.16
N LEU A 439 2.64 5.20 0.23
CA LEU A 439 3.79 4.32 0.40
C LEU A 439 4.56 4.67 1.68
N GLU A 440 5.25 3.67 2.23
CA GLU A 440 6.28 3.88 3.25
C GLU A 440 7.62 4.21 2.58
N PRO A 441 8.54 4.94 3.25
CA PRO A 441 9.84 5.20 2.69
C PRO A 441 10.64 3.90 2.58
N GLY A 442 11.29 3.71 1.44
CA GLY A 442 12.07 2.53 1.15
C GLY A 442 12.35 2.37 -0.33
N GLY A 443 13.39 1.59 -0.62
CA GLY A 443 13.66 1.09 -1.95
C GLY A 443 13.10 -0.31 -2.17
N GLY A 444 13.47 -0.91 -3.28
CA GLY A 444 13.02 -2.24 -3.66
C GLY A 444 13.49 -2.57 -5.07
N VAL A 445 12.98 -3.66 -5.62
CA VAL A 445 13.23 -3.99 -7.02
C VAL A 445 12.23 -3.25 -7.89
N VAL A 446 12.73 -2.51 -8.86
CA VAL A 446 11.94 -1.95 -9.95
C VAL A 446 12.23 -2.71 -11.24
N LEU A 447 11.20 -2.94 -12.03
CA LEU A 447 11.30 -3.65 -13.29
C LEU A 447 11.48 -2.64 -14.43
N GLY A 448 12.27 -3.02 -15.43
CA GLY A 448 12.55 -2.18 -16.59
C GLY A 448 11.35 -2.06 -17.53
N PRO A 449 11.38 -1.15 -18.51
CA PRO A 449 10.36 -1.08 -19.54
C PRO A 449 10.35 -2.39 -20.35
N ALA A 450 9.19 -3.02 -20.48
CA ALA A 450 8.95 -4.11 -21.42
C ALA A 450 8.31 -3.57 -22.71
N ALA A 451 7.08 -3.04 -22.59
CA ALA A 451 6.32 -2.44 -23.70
C ALA A 451 5.82 -1.01 -23.40
N ILE A 452 6.19 -0.46 -22.24
CA ILE A 452 5.61 0.74 -21.63
C ILE A 452 6.74 1.64 -21.16
N GLU A 453 6.60 2.96 -21.36
CA GLU A 453 7.57 3.92 -20.84
C GLU A 453 7.48 3.98 -19.31
N ARG A 454 8.62 3.90 -18.63
CA ARG A 454 8.69 3.95 -17.17
C ARG A 454 9.60 5.08 -16.69
N GLN A 455 9.12 5.84 -15.72
CA GLN A 455 9.89 6.84 -14.98
C GLN A 455 9.95 6.47 -13.51
N LEU A 456 11.13 6.48 -12.92
CA LEU A 456 11.33 6.33 -11.48
C LEU A 456 11.25 7.71 -10.83
N LEU A 457 10.36 7.85 -9.87
CA LEU A 457 10.26 9.05 -9.04
C LEU A 457 10.77 8.72 -7.64
N VAL A 458 11.71 9.54 -7.16
CA VAL A 458 12.28 9.41 -5.81
C VAL A 458 12.06 10.73 -5.07
N THR A 459 11.25 10.69 -4.01
CA THR A 459 10.87 11.87 -3.23
C THR A 459 11.58 11.89 -1.89
N ASN A 460 12.26 13.00 -1.61
CA ASN A 460 12.93 13.26 -0.34
C ASN A 460 12.11 14.26 0.48
N LEU A 461 11.52 13.78 1.57
CA LEU A 461 10.78 14.62 2.52
C LEU A 461 11.62 15.08 3.72
N THR A 462 12.89 14.70 3.77
CA THR A 462 13.80 15.10 4.83
C THR A 462 14.34 16.52 4.61
N GLU A 463 14.94 17.09 5.65
CA GLU A 463 15.53 18.44 5.62
C GLU A 463 16.95 18.46 5.03
N GLU A 464 17.50 17.30 4.70
CA GLU A 464 18.85 17.16 4.16
C GLU A 464 18.83 16.51 2.78
N THR A 465 19.81 16.85 1.95
CA THR A 465 20.05 16.12 0.69
C THR A 465 20.42 14.67 1.01
N LYS A 466 19.83 13.73 0.28
CA LYS A 466 20.03 12.29 0.47
C LYS A 466 20.63 11.66 -0.77
N GLU A 467 21.50 10.68 -0.55
CA GLU A 467 21.99 9.78 -1.59
C GLU A 467 21.11 8.53 -1.66
N PHE A 468 20.93 8.00 -2.85
CA PHE A 468 20.29 6.71 -3.10
C PHE A 468 20.99 6.00 -4.26
N LYS A 469 20.74 4.71 -4.44
CA LYS A 469 21.31 3.96 -5.56
C LYS A 469 20.25 3.33 -6.44
N VAL A 470 20.53 3.28 -7.74
CA VAL A 470 19.72 2.54 -8.73
C VAL A 470 20.66 1.61 -9.49
N GLY A 471 20.49 0.29 -9.32
CA GLY A 471 21.37 -0.70 -9.94
C GLY A 471 22.85 -0.55 -9.53
N GLY A 472 23.11 0.01 -8.35
CA GLY A 472 24.46 0.29 -7.84
C GLY A 472 25.04 1.66 -8.23
N GLU A 473 24.40 2.40 -9.14
CA GLU A 473 24.76 3.78 -9.47
C GLU A 473 24.23 4.75 -8.41
N THR A 474 25.08 5.65 -7.90
CA THR A 474 24.70 6.64 -6.90
C THR A 474 24.03 7.86 -7.54
N HIS A 475 22.89 8.23 -6.99
CA HIS A 475 22.14 9.44 -7.31
C HIS A 475 21.92 10.28 -6.05
N VAL A 476 21.54 11.54 -6.25
CA VAL A 476 21.31 12.51 -5.18
C VAL A 476 19.94 13.15 -5.37
N VAL A 477 19.20 13.33 -4.29
CA VAL A 477 17.94 14.06 -4.27
C VAL A 477 17.97 15.13 -3.17
N ASN A 478 17.66 16.37 -3.55
CA ASN A 478 17.70 17.50 -2.62
C ASN A 478 16.60 17.39 -1.56
N ALA A 479 16.83 18.00 -0.39
CA ALA A 479 15.85 18.12 0.67
C ALA A 479 14.52 18.69 0.16
N GLY A 480 13.40 18.06 0.54
CA GLY A 480 12.05 18.54 0.19
C GLY A 480 11.74 18.57 -1.31
N THR A 481 12.40 17.74 -2.13
CA THR A 481 12.18 17.68 -3.59
C THR A 481 11.95 16.24 -4.07
N THR A 482 11.46 16.12 -5.30
CA THR A 482 11.41 14.86 -6.04
C THR A 482 12.44 14.89 -7.16
N ILE A 483 13.09 13.77 -7.46
CA ILE A 483 13.87 13.59 -8.69
C ILE A 483 13.16 12.57 -9.59
N VAL A 484 13.16 12.82 -10.90
CA VAL A 484 12.59 11.94 -11.92
C VAL A 484 13.73 11.36 -12.75
N LEU A 485 13.79 10.03 -12.84
CA LEU A 485 14.80 9.30 -13.61
C LEU A 485 14.12 8.42 -14.65
N PRO A 486 14.50 8.45 -15.94
CA PRO A 486 13.98 7.50 -16.92
C PRO A 486 14.52 6.10 -16.61
N LEU A 487 13.64 5.09 -16.62
CA LEU A 487 14.06 3.69 -16.57
C LEU A 487 14.18 3.19 -18.02
N THR A 488 15.41 3.21 -18.55
CA THR A 488 15.68 2.82 -19.95
C THR A 488 16.21 1.40 -20.10
N ALA A 489 16.63 0.78 -19.00
CA ALA A 489 17.17 -0.57 -19.03
C ALA A 489 16.04 -1.59 -18.89
N GLU A 490 15.88 -2.48 -19.87
CA GLU A 490 14.89 -3.59 -19.90
C GLU A 490 15.12 -4.67 -18.82
N VAL A 491 16.01 -4.43 -17.87
CA VAL A 491 16.41 -5.37 -16.83
C VAL A 491 16.08 -4.78 -15.47
N ALA A 492 15.67 -5.64 -14.55
CA ALA A 492 15.38 -5.26 -13.18
C ALA A 492 16.54 -4.51 -12.52
N ARG A 493 16.20 -3.55 -11.66
CA ARG A 493 17.15 -2.72 -10.90
C ARG A 493 16.77 -2.76 -9.43
N LEU A 494 17.75 -2.99 -8.57
CA LEU A 494 17.58 -2.73 -7.14
C LEU A 494 17.74 -1.23 -6.89
N VAL A 495 16.74 -0.63 -6.24
CA VAL A 495 16.76 0.73 -5.74
C VAL A 495 17.06 0.68 -4.24
N GLU A 496 18.15 1.30 -3.81
CA GLU A 496 18.53 1.45 -2.39
C GLU A 496 18.27 2.90 -1.97
N ALA A 497 17.13 3.15 -1.37
CA ALA A 497 16.66 4.51 -1.06
C ALA A 497 16.10 4.60 0.36
N PRO A 498 16.95 4.47 1.40
CA PRO A 498 16.49 4.56 2.79
C PRO A 498 15.89 5.94 3.06
N GLU A 499 14.78 5.99 3.81
CA GLU A 499 14.08 7.24 4.17
C GLU A 499 13.49 8.04 2.98
N LEU A 500 13.51 7.48 1.77
CA LEU A 500 13.00 8.11 0.55
C LEU A 500 11.78 7.35 0.02
N TYR A 501 10.84 8.07 -0.58
CA TYR A 501 9.65 7.47 -1.19
C TYR A 501 9.92 7.21 -2.66
N VAL A 502 9.75 5.96 -3.10
CA VAL A 502 10.07 5.53 -4.47
C VAL A 502 8.81 4.99 -5.14
N THR A 503 8.58 5.38 -6.39
CA THR A 503 7.51 4.82 -7.23
C THR A 503 7.91 4.88 -8.71
N GLN A 504 7.25 4.09 -9.53
CA GLN A 504 7.34 4.14 -10.98
C GLN A 504 6.06 4.75 -11.53
N VAL A 505 6.16 5.70 -12.46
CA VAL A 505 5.05 6.16 -13.29
C VAL A 505 5.20 5.52 -14.66
N LEU A 506 4.11 4.94 -15.15
CA LEU A 506 4.06 4.18 -16.38
C LEU A 506 3.13 4.86 -17.37
N THR A 507 3.57 5.00 -18.62
CA THR A 507 2.75 5.57 -19.69
C THR A 507 2.89 4.78 -20.98
N THR A 508 1.79 4.58 -21.68
CA THR A 508 1.78 3.91 -22.98
C THR A 508 0.86 4.62 -23.96
N ASN A 509 1.14 4.52 -25.26
CA ASN A 509 0.24 5.01 -26.29
C ASN A 509 -0.81 3.94 -26.62
N LEU A 510 -2.07 4.28 -26.42
CA LEU A 510 -3.21 3.39 -26.67
C LEU A 510 -3.82 3.60 -28.07
N GLY A 511 -3.20 4.45 -28.90
CA GLY A 511 -3.60 4.77 -30.27
C GLY A 511 -4.43 6.05 -30.37
N ASP A 512 -5.37 6.25 -29.44
CA ASP A 512 -6.24 7.42 -29.33
C ASP A 512 -5.86 8.36 -28.18
N GLY A 513 -4.80 8.05 -27.42
CA GLY A 513 -4.37 8.83 -26.26
C GLY A 513 -3.36 8.07 -25.41
N LEU A 514 -2.90 8.67 -24.32
CA LEU A 514 -2.00 8.01 -23.38
C LEU A 514 -2.78 7.21 -22.34
N GLY A 515 -2.31 6.01 -22.05
CA GLY A 515 -2.63 5.31 -20.80
C GLY A 515 -1.65 5.69 -19.71
N ILE A 516 -2.07 5.57 -18.45
CA ILE A 516 -1.23 5.83 -17.29
C ILE A 516 -1.45 4.78 -16.20
N ASP A 517 -0.38 4.42 -15.51
CA ASP A 517 -0.47 3.74 -14.22
C ASP A 517 0.74 4.05 -13.32
N ALA A 518 0.76 3.51 -12.10
CA ALA A 518 1.91 3.62 -11.20
C ALA A 518 2.20 2.29 -10.47
N LEU A 519 3.49 2.02 -10.25
CA LEU A 519 3.96 0.82 -9.56
C LEU A 519 4.93 1.16 -8.43
N GLU A 520 4.63 0.69 -7.23
CA GLU A 520 5.56 0.65 -6.11
C GLU A 520 6.71 -0.35 -6.38
N PRO A 521 7.92 -0.10 -5.86
CA PRO A 521 8.99 -1.09 -5.88
C PRO A 521 8.58 -2.36 -5.13
N ALA A 522 8.94 -3.52 -5.67
CA ALA A 522 8.77 -4.77 -4.95
C ALA A 522 9.71 -4.79 -3.72
N PRO A 523 9.19 -4.97 -2.50
CA PRO A 523 9.97 -4.82 -1.29
C PRO A 523 11.04 -5.90 -1.16
N ASP A 524 12.17 -5.54 -0.55
CA ASP A 524 13.21 -6.48 -0.18
C ASP A 524 12.82 -7.27 1.07
N LEU A 525 12.32 -8.48 0.87
CA LEU A 525 11.84 -9.35 1.95
C LEU A 525 12.93 -9.84 2.91
N ALA A 526 14.21 -9.72 2.54
CA ALA A 526 15.32 -10.02 3.44
C ALA A 526 15.48 -8.93 4.51
N ALA A 527 15.31 -7.66 4.15
CA ALA A 527 15.40 -6.52 5.06
C ALA A 527 14.19 -6.44 6.02
N SER A 528 13.00 -6.86 5.57
CA SER A 528 11.76 -6.74 6.35
C SER A 528 11.55 -7.79 7.46
N ARG A 529 12.43 -8.81 7.58
CA ARG A 529 12.26 -9.94 8.50
C ARG A 529 13.10 -9.91 9.79
N GLN A 530 13.64 -8.76 10.20
CA GLN A 530 14.36 -8.67 11.48
C GLN A 530 13.38 -8.74 12.67
N VAL A 531 13.31 -9.90 13.34
CA VAL A 531 12.50 -10.11 14.55
C VAL A 531 13.36 -9.91 15.80
N TYR A 532 13.02 -8.91 16.60
CA TYR A 532 13.64 -8.70 17.91
C TYR A 532 12.88 -9.48 18.98
N VAL A 533 13.43 -10.61 19.42
CA VAL A 533 12.83 -11.42 20.49
C VAL A 533 13.00 -10.72 21.83
N HIS A 534 11.88 -10.44 22.49
CA HIS A 534 11.87 -9.96 23.87
C HIS A 534 11.99 -11.15 24.83
N LEU A 535 13.11 -11.26 25.53
CA LEU A 535 13.26 -12.19 26.64
C LEU A 535 12.90 -11.45 27.93
N GLY A 536 11.73 -11.76 28.49
CA GLY A 536 11.34 -11.27 29.81
C GLY A 536 12.19 -11.93 30.90
N ASN A 537 12.90 -11.13 31.68
CA ASN A 537 13.48 -11.56 32.96
C ASN A 537 12.48 -11.44 34.10
#